data_AF-A0A2A2I685-F1
#
_entry.id   AF-A0A2A2I685-F1
#
_cell.length_a   1.000
_cell.length_b   1.000
_cell.length_c   1.000
_cell.angle_alpha   90.00
_cell.angle_beta   90.00
_cell.angle_gamma   90.00
#
_symmetry.space_group_name_H-M   'P 1'
#
loop_
_entity.id
_entity.type
_entity.pdbx_description
1 polymer ?
#
loop_
_entity_poly.entity_id
_entity_poly.type
_entity_poly.pdbx_seq_one_letter_code
_entity_poly.pdbx_strand_id
1 'polypeptide(L)'
;MFRKLAVVLLVTSLSACGGGGDGDGENVKTISLNQKAEVAVEERSSATFTARYEITDIRPVDSDPALELSASGKQIKISSKELEYPVLATFNVSMTDGNNRLVQRLEVIGVNISARYAESLAETLEGEKDRILALANDQRVYDFFVDVAYLDGSLSSKERFEKMSAFDPGKHPNYANAKQAVESAIETYHSYLRGESKERRLKSATDQAKSELRLLGDYGQTQFDKIKPIVTAYISPIPEVSFAFVEEKRVFTRFFDPAIAKIDSETGNVTFKEGFDVLNPILL
;
A
#
# COMPACT_ATOMS: atom_id res chain seq x y z
N MET A 1 -0.51 -2.72 -9.49
CA MET A 1 -0.70 -1.96 -10.75
C MET A 1 -0.35 -0.49 -10.50
N PHE A 2 0.92 -0.09 -10.68
CA PHE A 2 1.30 1.32 -10.55
C PHE A 2 0.71 2.08 -11.73
N ARG A 3 -0.27 2.95 -11.45
CA ARG A 3 -0.72 3.95 -12.41
C ARG A 3 0.49 4.81 -12.74
N LYS A 4 0.87 4.83 -14.02
CA LYS A 4 1.80 5.81 -14.59
C LYS A 4 1.39 7.18 -14.08
N LEU A 5 2.19 7.78 -13.20
CA LEU A 5 1.97 9.15 -12.76
C LEU A 5 2.26 10.03 -13.99
N ALA A 6 1.19 10.43 -14.67
CA ALA A 6 1.28 11.37 -15.78
C ALA A 6 1.70 12.72 -15.19
N VAL A 7 2.91 13.16 -15.52
CA VAL A 7 3.42 14.49 -15.24
C VAL A 7 2.55 15.49 -16.01
N VAL A 8 1.63 16.17 -15.31
CA VAL A 8 0.85 17.26 -15.87
C VAL A 8 1.63 18.56 -15.68
N LEU A 9 2.20 19.06 -16.78
CA LEU A 9 2.92 20.32 -16.86
C LEU A 9 1.89 21.47 -16.94
N LEU A 10 1.56 22.11 -15.81
CA LEU A 10 0.73 23.32 -15.82
C LEU A 10 1.59 24.55 -16.17
N VAL A 11 1.41 25.05 -17.40
CA VAL A 11 1.96 26.34 -17.85
C VAL A 11 0.96 27.43 -17.51
N THR A 12 1.27 28.26 -16.51
CA THR A 12 0.53 29.51 -16.26
C THR A 12 1.45 30.71 -16.48
N SER A 13 0.92 31.66 -17.26
CA SER A 13 1.56 32.85 -17.79
C SER A 13 2.07 33.82 -16.73
N LEU A 14 3.22 34.44 -17.05
CA LEU A 14 3.87 35.53 -16.34
C LEU A 14 2.94 36.72 -16.08
N SER A 15 3.01 37.27 -14.88
CA SER A 15 2.57 38.63 -14.57
C SER A 15 3.73 39.35 -13.89
N ALA A 16 4.30 40.34 -14.60
CA ALA A 16 5.34 41.22 -14.11
C ALA A 16 4.72 42.47 -13.47
N CYS A 17 5.21 42.84 -12.29
CA CYS A 17 5.13 44.18 -11.69
C CYS A 17 6.18 44.16 -10.56
N GLY A 18 7.20 45.00 -10.45
CA GLY A 18 7.41 46.38 -10.89
C GLY A 18 7.94 47.12 -9.67
N GLY A 19 9.23 47.50 -9.65
CA GLY A 19 9.83 48.22 -8.53
C GLY A 19 11.33 48.47 -8.76
N GLY A 20 11.69 49.74 -9.00
CA GLY A 20 13.02 50.19 -9.39
C GLY A 20 13.97 50.46 -8.21
N GLY A 21 15.26 50.59 -8.56
CA GLY A 21 16.35 50.99 -7.69
C GLY A 21 17.66 50.99 -8.47
N ASP A 22 18.20 52.18 -8.72
CA ASP A 22 19.52 52.43 -9.30
C ASP A 22 20.64 51.88 -8.40
N GLY A 23 21.65 51.29 -9.03
CA GLY A 23 22.86 50.81 -8.37
C GLY A 23 23.76 50.12 -9.38
N ASP A 24 24.80 50.81 -9.80
CA ASP A 24 25.81 50.37 -10.77
C ASP A 24 26.59 49.17 -10.21
N GLY A 25 26.65 48.11 -11.00
CA GLY A 25 27.06 46.76 -10.62
C GLY A 25 26.11 45.78 -11.29
N GLU A 26 26.61 44.79 -12.04
CA GLU A 26 25.79 43.79 -12.74
C GLU A 26 24.72 43.21 -11.80
N ASN A 27 23.51 43.74 -11.91
CA ASN A 27 22.44 43.53 -10.94
C ASN A 27 21.75 42.20 -11.25
N VAL A 28 22.32 41.11 -10.75
CA VAL A 28 21.71 39.78 -10.83
C VAL A 28 20.45 39.76 -9.95
N LYS A 29 19.26 39.81 -10.58
CA LYS A 29 18.00 39.64 -9.86
C LYS A 29 17.77 38.16 -9.58
N THR A 30 17.57 37.82 -8.30
CA THR A 30 17.16 36.46 -7.89
C THR A 30 15.65 36.35 -7.87
N ILE A 31 15.09 35.43 -8.66
CA ILE A 31 13.66 35.16 -8.78
C ILE A 31 13.40 33.74 -8.25
N SER A 32 12.58 33.63 -7.22
CA SER A 32 12.07 32.33 -6.78
C SER A 32 10.94 31.88 -7.71
N LEU A 33 11.05 30.68 -8.26
CA LEU A 33 9.98 30.06 -9.04
C LEU A 33 8.98 29.45 -8.06
N ASN A 34 7.70 29.85 -8.17
CA ASN A 34 6.62 29.25 -7.36
C ASN A 34 6.29 27.79 -7.75
N GLN A 35 6.97 27.23 -8.76
CA GLN A 35 6.79 25.85 -9.20
C GLN A 35 7.74 24.91 -8.44
N LYS A 36 7.16 23.98 -7.70
CA LYS A 36 7.88 22.83 -7.14
C LYS A 36 8.06 21.77 -8.22
N ALA A 37 9.23 21.15 -8.26
CA ALA A 37 9.46 19.93 -9.03
C ALA A 37 9.54 18.74 -8.07
N GLU A 38 8.95 17.61 -8.44
CA GLU A 38 8.99 16.36 -7.66
C GLU A 38 9.59 15.25 -8.51
N VAL A 39 10.47 14.45 -7.91
CA VAL A 39 11.11 13.30 -8.57
C VAL A 39 11.16 12.12 -7.62
N ALA A 40 10.63 10.97 -8.04
CA ALA A 40 10.82 9.71 -7.34
C ALA A 40 12.04 8.97 -7.88
N VAL A 41 12.82 8.37 -6.99
CA VAL A 41 13.94 7.49 -7.31
C VAL A 41 13.80 6.20 -6.51
N GLU A 42 13.83 5.06 -7.18
CA GLU A 42 13.79 3.76 -6.50
C GLU A 42 15.14 3.51 -5.80
N GLU A 43 15.12 2.78 -4.69
CA GLU A 43 16.36 2.38 -4.02
C GLU A 43 17.32 1.66 -4.97
N ARG A 44 18.63 1.84 -4.74
CA ARG A 44 19.72 1.30 -5.58
C ARG A 44 19.58 1.64 -7.08
N SER A 45 18.85 2.70 -7.41
CA SER A 45 18.63 3.16 -8.79
C SER A 45 19.04 4.62 -8.96
N SER A 46 18.87 5.13 -10.19
CA SER A 46 19.02 6.56 -10.46
C SER A 46 17.91 7.09 -11.36
N ALA A 47 17.46 8.30 -11.07
CA ALA A 47 16.54 9.08 -11.88
C ALA A 47 17.25 10.31 -12.46
N THR A 48 16.73 10.86 -13.55
CA THR A 48 17.22 12.11 -14.13
C THR A 48 16.10 13.13 -14.20
N PHE A 49 16.38 14.33 -13.72
CA PHE A 49 15.53 15.49 -13.86
C PHE A 49 16.18 16.50 -14.79
N THR A 50 15.40 17.05 -15.73
CA THR A 50 15.90 18.08 -16.64
C THR A 50 15.33 19.42 -16.24
N ALA A 51 16.20 20.31 -15.76
CA ALA A 51 15.90 21.69 -15.47
C ALA A 51 15.62 22.48 -16.76
N ARG A 52 14.82 23.55 -16.65
CA ARG A 52 14.48 24.39 -17.80
C ARG A 52 15.70 25.17 -18.32
N TYR A 53 16.54 25.59 -17.41
CA TYR A 53 17.71 26.43 -17.64
C TYR A 53 18.98 25.75 -17.13
N GLU A 54 20.14 26.32 -17.45
CA GLU A 54 21.43 25.80 -17.00
C GLU A 54 21.55 25.92 -15.48
N ILE A 55 21.95 24.82 -14.84
CA ILE A 55 22.07 24.71 -13.40
C ILE A 55 23.41 25.29 -13.00
N THR A 56 23.38 26.23 -12.05
CA THR A 56 24.59 26.86 -11.52
C THR A 56 24.95 26.36 -10.13
N ASP A 57 23.96 25.94 -9.34
CA ASP A 57 24.16 25.51 -7.96
C ASP A 57 22.98 24.65 -7.49
N ILE A 58 23.24 23.69 -6.61
CA ILE A 58 22.22 22.90 -5.91
C ILE A 58 22.54 22.92 -4.43
N ARG A 59 21.61 23.44 -3.63
CA ARG A 59 21.77 23.52 -2.17
C ARG A 59 20.74 22.65 -1.46
N PRO A 60 21.14 21.80 -0.52
CA PRO A 60 20.18 21.08 0.31
C PRO A 60 19.42 22.06 1.21
N VAL A 61 18.11 21.89 1.28
CA VAL A 61 17.24 22.48 2.31
C VAL A 61 17.04 21.45 3.42
N ASP A 62 16.75 20.22 3.01
CA ASP A 62 16.68 19.03 3.84
C ASP A 62 17.25 17.88 3.01
N SER A 63 18.17 17.09 3.55
CA SER A 63 18.89 16.09 2.76
C SER A 63 19.06 14.80 3.53
N ASP A 64 18.89 13.69 2.82
CA ASP A 64 19.18 12.36 3.33
C ASP A 64 20.49 11.83 2.70
N PRO A 65 21.44 11.30 3.48
CA PRO A 65 22.70 10.76 2.95
C PRO A 65 22.55 9.53 2.04
N ALA A 66 21.36 8.92 2.01
CA ALA A 66 21.02 7.86 1.08
C ALA A 66 20.72 8.39 -0.34
N LEU A 67 20.46 9.70 -0.49
CA LEU A 67 20.22 10.37 -1.76
C LEU A 67 21.43 11.21 -2.17
N GLU A 68 21.95 10.94 -3.36
CA GLU A 68 23.06 11.69 -3.94
C GLU A 68 22.60 12.41 -5.21
N LEU A 69 22.94 13.69 -5.31
CA LEU A 69 22.62 14.53 -6.47
C LEU A 69 23.92 14.96 -7.15
N SER A 70 23.90 14.92 -8.49
CA SER A 70 24.93 15.50 -9.33
C SER A 70 24.29 16.26 -10.48
N ALA A 71 24.90 17.37 -10.90
CA ALA A 71 24.38 18.20 -11.97
C ALA A 71 25.38 18.34 -13.12
N SER A 72 24.88 18.32 -14.35
CA SER A 72 25.66 18.62 -15.55
C SER A 72 24.78 19.36 -16.56
N GLY A 73 25.14 20.60 -16.87
CA GLY A 73 24.35 21.49 -17.72
C GLY A 73 22.94 21.69 -17.16
N LYS A 74 21.93 21.11 -17.82
CA LYS A 74 20.52 21.16 -17.39
C LYS A 74 20.05 19.90 -16.68
N GLN A 75 20.87 18.87 -16.57
CA GLN A 75 20.47 17.58 -16.02
C GLN A 75 20.90 17.47 -14.57
N ILE A 76 19.98 17.03 -13.72
CA ILE A 76 20.25 16.57 -12.36
C ILE A 76 20.10 15.06 -12.37
N LYS A 77 21.19 14.34 -12.11
CA LYS A 77 21.16 12.91 -11.84
C LYS A 77 21.00 12.72 -10.33
N ILE A 78 19.97 11.97 -9.96
CA ILE A 78 19.63 11.62 -8.60
C ILE A 78 19.89 10.11 -8.46
N SER A 79 20.72 9.70 -7.52
CA SER A 79 20.96 8.29 -7.21
C SER A 79 20.57 7.98 -5.78
N SER A 80 19.91 6.84 -5.59
CA SER A 80 19.58 6.31 -4.28
C SER A 80 20.49 5.13 -3.94
N LYS A 81 20.92 5.06 -2.68
CA LYS A 81 21.49 3.85 -2.09
C LYS A 81 20.37 2.88 -1.69
N GLU A 82 20.74 1.83 -0.97
CA GLU A 82 19.80 0.99 -0.22
C GLU A 82 19.06 1.86 0.81
N LEU A 83 17.74 1.71 0.87
CA LEU A 83 16.89 2.50 1.74
C LEU A 83 16.32 1.59 2.84
N GLU A 84 16.45 1.99 4.10
CA GLU A 84 15.82 1.27 5.21
C GLU A 84 14.40 1.75 5.50
N TYR A 85 13.98 2.83 4.85
CA TYR A 85 12.67 3.49 4.91
C TYR A 85 12.55 4.48 3.74
N PRO A 86 11.33 4.91 3.36
CA PRO A 86 11.16 5.97 2.37
C PRO A 86 11.78 7.27 2.90
N VAL A 87 12.42 8.02 1.99
CA VAL A 87 13.10 9.27 2.34
C VAL A 87 12.57 10.41 1.49
N LEU A 88 12.48 11.60 2.08
CA LEU A 88 12.16 12.83 1.37
C LEU A 88 13.32 13.81 1.56
N ALA A 89 13.93 14.23 0.46
CA ALA A 89 14.95 15.28 0.47
C ALA A 89 14.47 16.48 -0.36
N THR A 90 14.79 17.68 0.09
CA THR A 90 14.42 18.93 -0.57
C THR A 90 15.67 19.73 -0.91
N PHE A 91 15.76 20.18 -2.15
CA PHE A 91 16.87 20.96 -2.67
C PHE A 91 16.38 22.25 -3.30
N ASN A 92 17.17 23.32 -3.17
CA ASN A 92 17.03 24.53 -3.96
C ASN A 92 17.99 24.44 -5.15
N VAL A 93 17.43 24.39 -6.35
CA VAL A 93 18.17 24.38 -7.62
C VAL A 93 18.26 25.82 -8.13
N SER A 94 19.47 26.36 -8.17
CA SER A 94 19.73 27.65 -8.80
C SER A 94 20.05 27.46 -10.27
N MET A 95 19.42 28.26 -11.11
CA MET A 95 19.61 28.28 -12.55
C MET A 95 19.84 29.71 -13.04
N THR A 96 20.32 29.85 -14.27
CA THR A 96 20.52 31.16 -14.90
C THR A 96 19.70 31.30 -16.19
N ASP A 97 18.97 32.41 -16.30
CA ASP A 97 18.28 32.84 -17.53
C ASP A 97 18.73 34.27 -17.89
N GLY A 98 19.71 34.36 -18.79
CA GLY A 98 20.42 35.61 -19.07
C GLY A 98 21.10 36.16 -17.82
N ASN A 99 20.70 37.36 -17.38
CA ASN A 99 21.24 38.01 -16.17
C ASN A 99 20.43 37.70 -14.90
N ASN A 100 19.38 36.86 -15.00
CA ASN A 100 18.55 36.51 -13.85
C ASN A 100 19.02 35.19 -13.24
N ARG A 101 19.08 35.16 -11.91
CA ARG A 101 19.21 33.91 -11.14
C ARG A 101 17.82 33.41 -10.79
N LEU A 102 17.48 32.21 -11.21
CA LEU A 102 16.22 31.56 -10.88
C LEU A 102 16.46 30.51 -9.79
N VAL A 103 15.57 30.40 -8.81
CA VAL A 103 15.65 29.36 -7.77
C VAL A 103 14.38 28.51 -7.83
N GLN A 104 14.52 27.21 -8.02
CA GLN A 104 13.42 26.23 -8.01
C GLN A 104 13.58 25.28 -6.82
N ARG A 105 12.48 24.95 -6.15
CA ARG A 105 12.47 23.86 -5.16
C ARG A 105 12.27 22.51 -5.86
N LEU A 106 13.20 21.58 -5.62
CA LEU A 106 13.16 20.19 -6.05
C LEU A 106 12.95 19.30 -4.82
N GLU A 107 11.85 18.55 -4.80
CA GLU A 107 11.54 17.52 -3.82
C GLU A 107 11.88 16.15 -4.43
N VAL A 108 12.72 15.37 -3.74
CA VAL A 108 13.19 14.06 -4.17
C VAL A 108 12.68 13.01 -3.19
N ILE A 109 11.92 12.04 -3.71
CA ILE A 109 11.34 10.94 -2.93
C ILE A 109 12.14 9.68 -3.23
N GLY A 110 12.85 9.16 -2.22
CA GLY A 110 13.47 7.84 -2.27
C GLY A 110 12.45 6.76 -1.92
N VAL A 111 12.20 5.84 -2.86
CA VAL A 111 11.22 4.76 -2.72
C VAL A 111 11.95 3.47 -2.35
N ASN A 112 11.67 2.94 -1.16
CA ASN A 112 12.16 1.62 -0.74
C ASN A 112 11.29 0.52 -1.40
N ILE A 113 11.77 -0.02 -2.52
CA ILE A 113 11.04 -1.06 -3.26
C ILE A 113 11.11 -2.44 -2.58
N SER A 114 12.15 -2.74 -1.78
CA SER A 114 12.25 -4.00 -1.03
C SER A 114 11.17 -4.14 0.04
N ALA A 115 10.75 -3.03 0.66
CA ALA A 115 9.70 -3.01 1.66
C ALA A 115 8.27 -3.11 1.09
N ARG A 116 8.08 -3.01 -0.23
CA ARG A 116 6.75 -2.84 -0.87
C ARG A 116 5.71 -3.87 -0.43
N TYR A 117 6.11 -5.13 -0.28
CA TYR A 117 5.20 -6.18 0.19
C TYR A 117 4.73 -5.92 1.64
N ALA A 118 5.67 -5.60 2.52
CA ALA A 118 5.37 -5.34 3.92
C ALA A 118 4.55 -4.05 4.09
N GLU A 119 4.85 -3.00 3.31
CA GLU A 119 4.04 -1.80 3.25
C GLU A 119 2.61 -2.10 2.80
N SER A 120 2.43 -2.80 1.67
CA SER A 120 1.09 -3.11 1.16
C SER A 120 0.27 -3.94 2.14
N LEU A 121 0.92 -4.83 2.88
CA LEU A 121 0.27 -5.62 3.91
C LEU A 121 -0.14 -4.74 5.09
N ALA A 122 0.76 -3.91 5.61
CA ALA A 122 0.47 -3.03 6.74
C ALA A 122 -0.60 -1.98 6.41
N GLU A 123 -0.57 -1.42 5.20
CA GLU A 123 -1.62 -0.53 4.66
C GLU A 123 -2.98 -1.24 4.65
N THR A 124 -3.01 -2.52 4.24
CA THR A 124 -4.23 -3.33 4.27
C THR A 124 -4.69 -3.59 5.70
N LEU A 125 -3.78 -3.90 6.62
CA LEU A 125 -4.10 -4.08 8.03
C LEU A 125 -4.70 -2.81 8.64
N GLU A 126 -4.14 -1.64 8.33
CA GLU A 126 -4.64 -0.35 8.81
C GLU A 126 -6.05 -0.08 8.28
N GLY A 127 -6.25 -0.22 6.96
CA GLY A 127 -7.53 0.09 6.32
C GLY A 127 -8.66 -0.88 6.64
N GLU A 128 -8.34 -2.17 6.89
CA GLU A 128 -9.33 -3.25 7.00
C GLU A 128 -9.27 -4.01 8.34
N LYS A 129 -8.58 -3.47 9.36
CA LYS A 129 -8.35 -4.12 10.67
C LYS A 129 -9.57 -4.86 11.21
N ASP A 130 -10.69 -4.15 11.34
CA ASP A 130 -11.90 -4.69 11.99
C ASP A 130 -12.52 -5.80 11.15
N ARG A 131 -12.51 -5.67 9.81
CA ARG A 131 -13.02 -6.70 8.89
C ARG A 131 -12.14 -7.94 8.87
N ILE A 132 -10.82 -7.76 8.95
CA ILE A 132 -9.85 -8.85 9.01
C ILE A 132 -9.99 -9.62 10.33
N LEU A 133 -10.03 -8.93 11.48
CA LEU A 133 -10.18 -9.54 12.79
C LEU A 133 -11.55 -10.20 12.99
N ALA A 134 -12.60 -9.68 12.34
CA ALA A 134 -13.91 -10.32 12.29
C ALA A 134 -13.99 -11.48 11.29
N LEU A 135 -12.90 -11.80 10.58
CA LEU A 135 -12.88 -12.80 9.51
C LEU A 135 -14.03 -12.60 8.50
N ALA A 136 -14.29 -11.35 8.12
CA ALA A 136 -15.54 -10.96 7.45
C ALA A 136 -15.82 -11.75 6.15
N ASN A 137 -14.79 -12.12 5.39
CA ASN A 137 -14.96 -12.93 4.18
C ASN A 137 -15.35 -14.38 4.52
N ASP A 138 -14.76 -14.97 5.56
CA ASP A 138 -15.18 -16.30 6.04
C ASP A 138 -16.61 -16.24 6.57
N GLN A 139 -16.95 -15.20 7.33
CA GLN A 139 -18.31 -15.02 7.84
C GLN A 139 -19.34 -14.89 6.71
N ARG A 140 -19.08 -14.08 5.67
CA ARG A 140 -19.99 -13.93 4.53
C ARG A 140 -20.27 -15.26 3.83
N VAL A 141 -19.23 -16.05 3.58
CA VAL A 141 -19.37 -17.36 2.93
C VAL A 141 -20.07 -18.34 3.86
N TYR A 142 -19.77 -18.33 5.16
CA TYR A 142 -20.44 -19.16 6.17
C TYR A 142 -21.94 -18.84 6.24
N ASP A 143 -22.29 -17.57 6.40
CA ASP A 143 -23.67 -17.08 6.51
C ASP A 143 -24.46 -17.42 5.25
N PHE A 144 -23.85 -17.29 4.07
CA PHE A 144 -24.47 -17.70 2.81
C PHE A 144 -24.88 -19.18 2.82
N PHE A 145 -23.99 -20.09 3.21
CA PHE A 145 -24.32 -21.52 3.24
C PHE A 145 -25.32 -21.88 4.34
N VAL A 146 -25.30 -21.18 5.47
CA VAL A 146 -26.33 -21.32 6.51
C VAL A 146 -27.70 -20.86 5.99
N ASP A 147 -27.75 -19.77 5.22
CA ASP A 147 -28.99 -19.29 4.59
C ASP A 147 -29.51 -20.26 3.54
N VAL A 148 -28.65 -20.79 2.69
CA VAL A 148 -29.03 -21.81 1.70
C VAL A 148 -29.62 -23.04 2.38
N ALA A 149 -28.99 -23.54 3.46
CA ALA A 149 -29.52 -24.68 4.22
C ALA A 149 -30.79 -24.37 5.04
N TYR A 150 -31.09 -23.09 5.28
CA TYR A 150 -32.40 -22.74 5.82
C TYR A 150 -33.46 -22.76 4.73
N LEU A 151 -33.14 -22.22 3.56
CA LEU A 151 -34.05 -22.12 2.42
C LEU A 151 -34.40 -23.49 1.81
N ASP A 152 -33.49 -24.47 1.87
CA ASP A 152 -33.74 -25.85 1.42
C ASP A 152 -34.46 -26.73 2.46
N GLY A 153 -34.65 -26.23 3.68
CA GLY A 153 -35.29 -26.95 4.79
C GLY A 153 -34.36 -27.86 5.61
N SER A 154 -33.06 -27.88 5.35
CA SER A 154 -32.06 -28.64 6.11
C SER A 154 -31.82 -28.09 7.52
N LEU A 155 -32.11 -26.80 7.74
CA LEU A 155 -32.04 -26.12 9.04
C LEU A 155 -33.39 -25.49 9.40
N SER A 156 -33.78 -25.64 10.66
CA SER A 156 -34.88 -24.85 11.23
C SER A 156 -34.47 -23.38 11.40
N SER A 157 -35.48 -22.51 11.56
CA SER A 157 -35.24 -21.08 11.85
C SER A 157 -34.41 -20.86 13.13
N LYS A 158 -34.55 -21.74 14.12
CA LYS A 158 -33.79 -21.68 15.37
C LYS A 158 -32.33 -22.04 15.13
N GLU A 159 -32.07 -23.13 14.42
CA GLU A 159 -30.69 -23.57 14.10
C GLU A 159 -29.96 -22.56 13.22
N ARG A 160 -30.67 -21.94 12.26
CA ARG A 160 -30.12 -20.82 11.47
C ARG A 160 -29.63 -19.70 12.39
N PHE A 161 -30.50 -19.21 13.28
CA PHE A 161 -30.16 -18.13 14.20
C PHE A 161 -29.00 -18.49 15.14
N GLU A 162 -28.99 -19.71 15.67
CA GLU A 162 -27.92 -20.21 16.53
C GLU A 162 -26.57 -20.27 15.78
N LYS A 163 -26.55 -20.77 14.55
CA LYS A 163 -25.33 -20.84 13.73
C LYS A 163 -24.78 -19.46 13.37
N MET A 164 -25.63 -18.56 12.88
CA MET A 164 -25.21 -17.19 12.54
C MET A 164 -24.68 -16.44 13.77
N SER A 165 -25.33 -16.60 14.93
CA SER A 165 -24.90 -15.95 16.17
C SER A 165 -23.64 -16.57 16.79
N ALA A 166 -23.31 -17.81 16.42
CA ALA A 166 -22.14 -18.53 16.92
C ALA A 166 -20.84 -18.18 16.16
N PHE A 167 -20.94 -17.53 14.99
CA PHE A 167 -19.79 -17.02 14.26
C PHE A 167 -19.31 -15.71 14.91
N ASP A 168 -18.42 -15.85 15.89
CA ASP A 168 -17.86 -14.77 16.69
C ASP A 168 -16.36 -15.03 16.92
N PRO A 169 -15.49 -14.59 15.99
CA PRO A 169 -14.05 -14.71 16.14
C PRO A 169 -13.50 -14.01 17.38
N GLY A 170 -14.21 -13.00 17.92
CA GLY A 170 -13.84 -12.27 19.12
C GLY A 170 -13.77 -13.13 20.38
N LYS A 171 -14.45 -14.28 20.39
CA LYS A 171 -14.39 -15.26 21.47
C LYS A 171 -13.30 -16.33 21.29
N HIS A 172 -12.57 -16.33 20.18
CA HIS A 172 -11.52 -17.31 19.93
C HIS A 172 -10.26 -17.01 20.75
N PRO A 173 -9.54 -18.01 21.31
CA PRO A 173 -8.36 -17.79 22.14
C PRO A 173 -7.24 -16.96 21.48
N ASN A 174 -7.10 -17.06 20.14
CA ASN A 174 -6.07 -16.34 19.40
C ASN A 174 -6.46 -14.90 19.02
N TYR A 175 -7.70 -14.46 19.30
CA TYR A 175 -8.17 -13.14 18.88
C TYR A 175 -7.33 -12.00 19.48
N ALA A 176 -7.03 -12.07 20.78
CA ALA A 176 -6.25 -11.05 21.46
C ALA A 176 -4.83 -10.92 20.88
N ASN A 177 -4.18 -12.05 20.60
CA ASN A 177 -2.84 -12.08 20.01
C ASN A 177 -2.85 -11.54 18.58
N ALA A 178 -3.83 -11.94 17.76
CA ALA A 178 -4.00 -11.43 16.41
C ALA A 178 -4.26 -9.93 16.39
N LYS A 179 -5.15 -9.43 17.26
CA LYS A 179 -5.41 -8.00 17.41
C LYS A 179 -4.15 -7.23 17.77
N GLN A 180 -3.42 -7.70 18.79
CA GLN A 180 -2.18 -7.05 19.23
C GLN A 180 -1.11 -7.04 18.12
N ALA A 181 -0.93 -8.15 17.41
CA ALA A 181 0.05 -8.25 16.32
C ALA A 181 -0.31 -7.33 15.16
N VAL A 182 -1.60 -7.21 14.81
CA VAL A 182 -2.08 -6.26 13.81
C VAL A 182 -1.83 -4.82 14.23
N GLU A 183 -2.17 -4.46 15.47
CA GLU A 183 -1.93 -3.10 16.00
C GLU A 183 -0.43 -2.77 16.02
N SER A 184 0.42 -3.70 16.43
CA SER A 184 1.88 -3.54 16.41
C SER A 184 2.44 -3.36 14.99
N ALA A 185 1.92 -4.08 13.99
CA ALA A 185 2.31 -3.92 12.60
C ALA A 185 1.94 -2.53 12.06
N ILE A 186 0.75 -2.02 12.38
CA ILE A 186 0.27 -0.68 11.99
C ILE A 186 1.14 0.41 12.65
N GLU A 187 1.41 0.31 13.95
CA GLU A 187 2.28 1.26 14.66
C GLU A 187 3.71 1.26 14.08
N THR A 188 4.23 0.08 13.77
CA THR A 188 5.56 -0.07 13.14
C THR A 188 5.58 0.51 11.73
N TYR A 189 4.51 0.38 10.97
CA TYR A 189 4.36 0.97 9.65
C TYR A 189 4.38 2.50 9.70
N HIS A 190 3.64 3.13 10.60
CA HIS A 190 3.72 4.58 10.78
C HIS A 190 5.11 5.05 11.20
N SER A 191 5.79 4.28 12.07
CA SER A 191 7.15 4.59 12.50
C SER A 191 8.15 4.43 11.34
N TYR A 192 7.93 3.44 10.48
CA TYR A 192 8.70 3.23 9.25
C TYR A 192 8.52 4.38 8.26
N LEU A 193 7.28 4.84 8.03
CA LEU A 193 7.00 5.98 7.16
C LEU A 193 7.61 7.30 7.65
N ARG A 194 7.84 7.44 8.98
CA ARG A 194 8.54 8.58 9.59
C ARG A 194 10.06 8.42 9.64
N GLY A 195 10.62 7.30 9.15
CA GLY A 195 12.05 7.00 9.24
C GLY A 195 12.55 6.62 10.64
N GLU A 196 11.64 6.39 11.59
CA GLU A 196 11.95 6.01 12.99
C GLU A 196 12.16 4.50 13.14
N SER A 197 11.66 3.71 12.18
CA SER A 197 11.80 2.25 12.14
C SER A 197 12.37 1.79 10.81
N LYS A 198 13.22 0.75 10.86
CA LYS A 198 13.84 0.15 9.68
C LYS A 198 12.94 -0.89 9.03
N GLU A 199 13.14 -1.14 7.74
CA GLU A 199 12.43 -2.16 6.95
C GLU A 199 12.38 -3.51 7.66
N ARG A 200 13.51 -3.98 8.21
CA ARG A 200 13.58 -5.27 8.91
C ARG A 200 12.57 -5.36 10.07
N ARG A 201 12.34 -4.26 10.79
CA ARG A 201 11.35 -4.22 11.87
C ARG A 201 9.93 -4.25 11.32
N LEU A 202 9.65 -3.48 10.27
CA LEU A 202 8.35 -3.53 9.58
C LEU A 202 8.05 -4.96 9.10
N LYS A 203 9.00 -5.58 8.37
CA LYS A 203 8.88 -6.96 7.89
C LYS A 203 8.59 -7.93 9.04
N SER A 204 9.34 -7.85 10.13
CA SER A 204 9.13 -8.71 11.30
C SER A 204 7.74 -8.53 11.92
N ALA A 205 7.27 -7.29 12.06
CA ALA A 205 5.95 -7.01 12.62
C ALA A 205 4.83 -7.52 11.69
N THR A 206 4.96 -7.32 10.38
CA THR A 206 4.01 -7.84 9.39
C THR A 206 4.00 -9.37 9.31
N ASP A 207 5.16 -10.02 9.43
CA ASP A 207 5.26 -11.48 9.44
C ASP A 207 4.59 -12.07 10.71
N GLN A 208 4.75 -11.40 11.86
CA GLN A 208 4.04 -11.77 13.08
C GLN A 208 2.53 -11.60 12.93
N ALA A 209 2.06 -10.46 12.40
CA ALA A 209 0.64 -10.23 12.14
C ALA A 209 0.05 -11.30 11.20
N LYS A 210 0.75 -11.67 10.12
CA LYS A 210 0.34 -12.78 9.23
C LYS A 210 0.21 -14.09 9.99
N SER A 211 1.19 -14.43 10.83
CA SER A 211 1.19 -15.69 11.59
C SER A 211 0.00 -15.76 12.54
N GLU A 212 -0.24 -14.71 13.33
CA GLU A 212 -1.36 -14.66 14.28
C GLU A 212 -2.72 -14.61 13.56
N LEU A 213 -2.84 -13.90 12.44
CA LEU A 213 -4.04 -13.90 11.62
C LEU A 213 -4.34 -15.27 11.02
N ARG A 214 -3.32 -16.03 10.63
CA ARG A 214 -3.51 -17.42 10.20
C ARG A 214 -4.08 -18.27 11.33
N LEU A 215 -3.53 -18.16 12.54
CA LEU A 215 -4.02 -18.87 13.73
C LEU A 215 -5.43 -18.45 14.16
N LEU A 216 -5.82 -17.18 13.92
CA LEU A 216 -7.19 -16.74 14.07
C LEU A 216 -8.07 -17.33 12.96
N GLY A 217 -7.58 -17.36 11.72
CA GLY A 217 -8.25 -17.96 10.57
C GLY A 217 -8.60 -19.44 10.73
N ASP A 218 -7.86 -20.20 11.54
CA ASP A 218 -8.22 -21.60 11.86
C ASP A 218 -9.63 -21.70 12.51
N TYR A 219 -10.09 -20.64 13.18
CA TYR A 219 -11.48 -20.53 13.64
C TYR A 219 -12.46 -20.61 12.47
N GLY A 220 -12.22 -19.86 11.39
CA GLY A 220 -13.06 -19.86 10.20
C GLY A 220 -13.15 -21.25 9.58
N GLN A 221 -12.02 -21.97 9.49
CA GLN A 221 -12.00 -23.36 9.02
C GLN A 221 -12.87 -24.25 9.92
N THR A 222 -12.68 -24.13 11.23
CA THR A 222 -13.45 -24.89 12.23
C THR A 222 -14.96 -24.63 12.10
N GLN A 223 -15.37 -23.41 11.75
CA GLN A 223 -16.78 -23.10 11.50
C GLN A 223 -17.27 -23.76 10.21
N PHE A 224 -16.49 -23.71 9.12
CA PHE A 224 -16.82 -24.44 7.89
C PHE A 224 -16.95 -25.94 8.11
N ASP A 225 -16.10 -26.55 8.93
CA ASP A 225 -16.17 -27.98 9.24
C ASP A 225 -17.50 -28.35 9.93
N LYS A 226 -18.04 -27.47 10.77
CA LYS A 226 -19.35 -27.68 11.43
C LYS A 226 -20.54 -27.61 10.47
N ILE A 227 -20.38 -26.93 9.32
CA ILE A 227 -21.40 -26.86 8.26
C ILE A 227 -20.98 -27.66 7.02
N LYS A 228 -19.91 -28.45 7.09
CA LYS A 228 -19.39 -29.20 5.94
C LYS A 228 -20.45 -30.06 5.25
N PRO A 229 -21.33 -30.82 5.95
CA PRO A 229 -22.38 -31.61 5.29
C PRO A 229 -23.35 -30.75 4.46
N ILE A 230 -23.61 -29.51 4.91
CA ILE A 230 -24.41 -28.53 4.19
C ILE A 230 -23.63 -28.03 2.97
N VAL A 231 -22.41 -27.55 3.18
CA VAL A 231 -21.59 -26.91 2.15
C VAL A 231 -21.31 -27.85 0.98
N THR A 232 -20.99 -29.12 1.26
CA THR A 232 -20.65 -30.12 0.23
C THR A 232 -21.84 -30.56 -0.62
N ALA A 233 -23.07 -30.20 -0.23
CA ALA A 233 -24.24 -30.41 -1.08
C ALA A 233 -24.32 -29.39 -2.23
N TYR A 234 -23.64 -28.25 -2.09
CA TYR A 234 -23.76 -27.09 -2.99
C TYR A 234 -22.48 -26.77 -3.77
N ILE A 235 -21.32 -27.05 -3.17
CA ILE A 235 -20.03 -26.79 -3.79
C ILE A 235 -19.09 -27.97 -3.63
N SER A 236 -18.02 -27.96 -4.44
CA SER A 236 -16.86 -28.80 -4.21
C SER A 236 -16.38 -28.62 -2.77
N PRO A 237 -15.90 -29.70 -2.10
CA PRO A 237 -15.34 -29.59 -0.76
C PRO A 237 -14.29 -28.48 -0.71
N ILE A 238 -14.48 -27.52 0.21
CA ILE A 238 -13.52 -26.45 0.41
C ILE A 238 -12.22 -27.11 0.89
N PRO A 239 -11.10 -26.97 0.15
CA PRO A 239 -9.82 -27.52 0.57
C PRO A 239 -9.36 -26.87 1.87
N GLU A 240 -8.52 -27.56 2.63
CA GLU A 240 -7.86 -26.96 3.79
C GLU A 240 -6.84 -25.93 3.31
N VAL A 241 -7.26 -24.67 3.29
CA VAL A 241 -6.47 -23.51 2.83
C VAL A 241 -6.29 -22.52 3.97
N SER A 242 -5.13 -21.89 4.01
CA SER A 242 -4.79 -20.93 5.06
C SER A 242 -5.45 -19.58 4.83
N PHE A 243 -5.86 -18.92 5.91
CA PHE A 243 -6.21 -17.50 5.86
C PHE A 243 -4.94 -16.67 5.64
N ALA A 244 -4.82 -16.02 4.47
CA ALA A 244 -3.59 -15.37 4.04
C ALA A 244 -3.86 -14.03 3.33
N PHE A 245 -2.82 -13.20 3.28
CA PHE A 245 -2.83 -11.96 2.52
C PHE A 245 -2.63 -12.21 1.03
N VAL A 246 -3.50 -11.63 0.21
CA VAL A 246 -3.47 -11.70 -1.25
C VAL A 246 -3.12 -10.31 -1.77
N GLU A 247 -1.87 -10.11 -2.17
CA GLU A 247 -1.28 -8.80 -2.51
C GLU A 247 -2.03 -8.11 -3.65
N GLU A 248 -2.34 -8.87 -4.71
CA GLU A 248 -3.03 -8.38 -5.91
C GLU A 248 -4.41 -7.80 -5.60
N LYS A 249 -5.01 -8.24 -4.48
CA LYS A 249 -6.35 -7.87 -4.03
C LYS A 249 -6.37 -7.02 -2.77
N ARG A 250 -5.21 -6.83 -2.12
CA ARG A 250 -5.10 -6.12 -0.84
C ARG A 250 -6.15 -6.62 0.16
N VAL A 251 -6.26 -7.93 0.31
CA VAL A 251 -7.28 -8.56 1.18
C VAL A 251 -6.70 -9.76 1.90
N PHE A 252 -7.20 -10.03 3.11
CA PHE A 252 -7.00 -11.31 3.77
C PHE A 252 -8.19 -12.24 3.50
N THR A 253 -7.92 -13.39 2.88
CA THR A 253 -8.94 -14.41 2.61
C THR A 253 -8.28 -15.74 2.30
N ARG A 254 -9.01 -16.83 2.55
CA ARG A 254 -8.62 -18.18 2.10
C ARG A 254 -9.16 -18.50 0.70
N PHE A 255 -10.20 -17.80 0.25
CA PHE A 255 -10.96 -18.20 -0.95
C PHE A 255 -10.29 -17.81 -2.27
N PHE A 256 -9.24 -17.00 -2.19
CA PHE A 256 -8.40 -16.66 -3.33
C PHE A 256 -7.14 -17.54 -3.40
N ASP A 257 -7.08 -18.60 -2.59
CA ASP A 257 -6.03 -19.62 -2.70
C ASP A 257 -6.03 -20.27 -4.10
N PRO A 258 -4.86 -20.58 -4.68
CA PRO A 258 -4.75 -21.21 -5.99
C PRO A 258 -5.51 -22.53 -6.14
N ALA A 259 -5.89 -23.20 -5.05
CA ALA A 259 -6.75 -24.39 -5.08
C ALA A 259 -8.21 -24.04 -5.43
N ILE A 260 -8.68 -22.84 -5.08
CA ILE A 260 -10.08 -22.40 -5.17
C ILE A 260 -10.29 -21.39 -6.32
N ALA A 261 -9.36 -20.47 -6.52
CA ALA A 261 -9.47 -19.41 -7.51
C ALA A 261 -8.18 -19.19 -8.29
N LYS A 262 -8.31 -18.55 -9.45
CA LYS A 262 -7.21 -17.99 -10.23
C LYS A 262 -7.31 -16.47 -10.19
N ILE A 263 -6.19 -15.81 -9.96
CA ILE A 263 -6.08 -14.36 -10.05
C ILE A 263 -5.23 -14.04 -11.29
N ASP A 264 -5.77 -13.22 -12.17
CA ASP A 264 -5.03 -12.69 -13.31
C ASP A 264 -4.06 -11.61 -12.83
N SER A 265 -2.76 -11.80 -13.02
CA SER A 265 -1.73 -10.90 -12.48
C SER A 265 -1.67 -9.54 -13.17
N GLU A 266 -2.26 -9.39 -14.36
CA GLU A 266 -2.26 -8.14 -15.12
C GLU A 266 -3.46 -7.27 -14.77
N THR A 267 -4.65 -7.87 -14.74
CA THR A 267 -5.93 -7.19 -14.52
C THR A 267 -6.38 -7.23 -13.07
N GLY A 268 -5.83 -8.15 -12.28
CA GLY A 268 -6.31 -8.48 -10.95
C GLY A 268 -7.64 -9.22 -10.95
N ASN A 269 -8.20 -9.64 -12.09
CA ASN A 269 -9.50 -10.32 -12.10
C ASN A 269 -9.42 -11.68 -11.39
N VAL A 270 -10.44 -12.01 -10.60
CA VAL A 270 -10.56 -13.33 -9.96
C VAL A 270 -11.50 -14.18 -10.78
N THR A 271 -11.12 -15.43 -10.99
CA THR A 271 -11.99 -16.45 -11.56
C THR A 271 -11.96 -17.66 -10.65
N PHE A 272 -13.09 -17.99 -10.04
CA PHE A 272 -13.21 -19.22 -9.26
C PHE A 272 -13.15 -20.44 -10.19
N LYS A 273 -12.58 -21.54 -9.68
CA LYS A 273 -12.56 -22.80 -10.41
C LYS A 273 -13.93 -23.46 -10.38
N GLU A 274 -14.14 -24.39 -11.31
CA GLU A 274 -15.35 -25.22 -11.39
C GLU A 274 -15.69 -25.82 -10.02
N GLY A 275 -16.94 -25.63 -9.60
CA GLY A 275 -17.44 -26.09 -8.30
C GLY A 275 -17.25 -25.09 -7.16
N PHE A 276 -16.66 -23.92 -7.42
CA PHE A 276 -16.59 -22.77 -6.51
C PHE A 276 -17.24 -21.51 -7.08
N ASP A 277 -17.93 -21.61 -8.22
CA ASP A 277 -18.53 -20.48 -8.94
C ASP A 277 -19.53 -19.67 -8.09
N VAL A 278 -20.17 -20.31 -7.10
CA VAL A 278 -21.09 -19.67 -6.15
C VAL A 278 -20.41 -18.59 -5.30
N LEU A 279 -19.08 -18.60 -5.20
CA LEU A 279 -18.33 -17.61 -4.44
C LEU A 279 -18.21 -16.26 -5.17
N ASN A 280 -18.44 -16.21 -6.49
CA ASN A 280 -18.41 -14.97 -7.28
C ASN A 280 -19.27 -13.86 -6.67
N PRO A 281 -20.61 -14.02 -6.53
CA PRO A 281 -21.48 -12.97 -5.99
C PRO A 281 -21.26 -12.67 -4.50
N ILE A 282 -20.47 -13.49 -3.79
CA ILE A 282 -20.23 -13.35 -2.35
C ILE A 282 -18.97 -12.52 -2.07
N LEU A 283 -17.94 -12.68 -2.92
CA LEU A 283 -16.59 -12.18 -2.67
C LEU A 283 -16.07 -11.15 -3.68
N LEU A 284 -16.76 -10.95 -4.81
CA LEU A 284 -16.42 -9.98 -5.86
C LEU A 284 -17.48 -8.88 -5.95
#